data_AF-A0AAD1WA32-F1
#
_entry.id   AF-A0AAD1WA32-F1
#
_cell.length_a   1.000
_cell.length_b   1.000
_cell.length_c   1.000
_cell.angle_alpha   90.00
_cell.angle_beta   90.00
_cell.angle_gamma   90.00
#
_symmetry.space_group_name_H-M   'P 1'
#
loop_
_entity.id
_entity.type
_entity.pdbx_description
1 polymer ?
#
loop_
_entity_poly.entity_id
_entity_poly.type
_entity_poly.pdbx_seq_one_letter_code
_entity_poly.pdbx_strand_id
1 'polypeptide(L)'
;MVDKDLRSMKINPNPKDNLTKKERKALRSLMHDKEIIIKAADKGGGVVVMDRHNYDEENRRLLSDMDTYVKLKENPSQKFMDELKELLNE
;
A
#
# COMPACT_ATOMS: atom_id res chain seq x y z
N MET A 1 6.14 -13.99 -25.18
CA MET A 1 5.84 -15.38 -24.74
C MET A 1 4.67 -15.38 -23.76
N VAL A 2 4.73 -14.60 -22.67
CA VAL A 2 3.68 -14.51 -21.63
C VAL A 2 2.28 -14.12 -22.16
N ASP A 3 2.18 -13.19 -23.11
CA ASP A 3 0.89 -12.76 -23.68
C ASP A 3 0.14 -13.84 -24.46
N LYS A 4 0.87 -14.73 -25.13
CA LYS A 4 0.26 -15.81 -25.92
C LYS A 4 -0.35 -16.86 -24.97
N ASP A 5 0.33 -17.11 -23.85
CA ASP A 5 -0.10 -18.06 -22.83
C ASP A 5 -1.34 -17.53 -22.08
N LEU A 6 -1.35 -16.24 -21.67
CA LEU A 6 -2.52 -15.62 -21.04
C LEU A 6 -3.78 -15.68 -21.92
N ARG A 7 -3.65 -15.45 -23.22
CA ARG A 7 -4.78 -15.48 -24.17
C ARG A 7 -5.35 -16.88 -24.40
N SER A 8 -4.58 -17.92 -24.09
CA SER A 8 -4.99 -19.32 -24.25
C SER A 8 -5.60 -19.94 -22.97
N MET A 9 -5.49 -19.24 -21.83
CA MET A 9 -6.03 -19.72 -20.56
C MET A 9 -7.56 -19.67 -20.57
N LYS A 10 -8.21 -20.81 -20.36
CA LYS A 10 -9.65 -20.88 -20.08
C LYS A 10 -9.89 -20.40 -18.65
N ILE A 11 -10.20 -19.10 -18.50
CA ILE A 11 -10.57 -18.53 -17.21
C ILE A 11 -11.92 -19.11 -16.78
N ASN A 12 -11.94 -19.81 -15.65
CA ASN A 12 -13.20 -20.23 -15.04
C ASN A 12 -13.95 -18.98 -14.55
N PRO A 13 -15.18 -18.70 -15.03
CA PRO A 13 -15.95 -17.53 -14.62
C PRO A 13 -16.35 -17.56 -13.14
N ASN A 14 -16.28 -18.73 -12.48
CA ASN A 14 -16.56 -18.87 -11.06
C ASN A 14 -15.43 -19.69 -10.39
N PRO A 15 -14.27 -19.08 -10.15
CA PRO A 15 -13.16 -19.76 -9.51
C PRO A 15 -13.54 -20.18 -8.09
N LYS A 16 -13.09 -21.36 -7.69
CA LYS A 16 -13.21 -21.79 -6.30
C LYS A 16 -12.38 -20.86 -5.43
N ASP A 17 -12.91 -20.53 -4.25
CA ASP A 17 -12.20 -19.79 -3.23
C ASP A 17 -10.90 -20.53 -2.88
N ASN A 18 -9.77 -19.81 -2.92
CA ASN A 18 -8.46 -20.36 -2.58
C ASN A 18 -8.21 -20.38 -1.06
N LEU A 19 -9.16 -19.88 -0.27
CA LEU A 19 -9.09 -19.86 1.19
C LEU A 19 -10.12 -20.78 1.81
N THR A 20 -9.72 -21.47 2.88
CA THR A 20 -10.66 -22.18 3.75
C THR A 20 -11.52 -21.19 4.55
N LYS A 21 -12.66 -21.69 5.07
CA LYS A 21 -13.53 -20.89 5.96
C LYS A 21 -12.78 -20.34 7.18
N LYS A 22 -11.83 -21.12 7.73
CA LYS A 22 -11.03 -20.74 8.89
C LYS A 22 -10.08 -19.59 8.55
N GLU A 23 -9.36 -19.67 7.44
CA GLU A 23 -8.46 -18.61 6.96
C GLU A 23 -9.22 -17.34 6.64
N ARG A 24 -10.36 -17.45 5.93
CA ARG A 24 -11.21 -16.28 5.63
C ARG A 24 -11.75 -15.63 6.91
N LYS A 25 -12.07 -16.42 7.95
CA LYS A 25 -12.44 -15.89 9.28
C LYS A 25 -11.24 -15.21 9.96
N ALA A 26 -10.04 -15.79 9.88
CA ALA A 26 -8.83 -15.21 10.44
C ALA A 26 -8.50 -13.86 9.77
N LEU A 27 -8.54 -13.78 8.43
CA LEU A 27 -8.34 -12.53 7.69
C LEU A 27 -9.37 -11.47 8.06
N ARG A 28 -10.65 -11.85 8.20
CA ARG A 28 -11.67 -10.93 8.70
C ARG A 28 -11.34 -10.46 10.10
N SER A 29 -10.92 -11.33 11.01
CA SER A 29 -10.58 -10.95 12.37
C SER A 29 -9.41 -9.96 12.38
N LEU A 30 -8.38 -10.25 11.58
CA LEU A 30 -7.21 -9.41 11.41
C LEU A 30 -7.55 -8.02 10.83
N MET A 31 -8.46 -7.96 9.86
CA MET A 31 -8.92 -6.70 9.26
C MET A 31 -9.68 -5.79 10.23
N HIS A 32 -10.31 -6.37 11.26
CA HIS A 32 -11.05 -5.62 12.28
C HIS A 32 -10.24 -5.36 13.54
N ASP A 33 -9.01 -5.88 13.63
CA ASP A 33 -8.12 -5.63 14.75
C ASP A 33 -7.61 -4.17 14.68
N LYS A 34 -7.91 -3.42 15.74
CA LYS A 34 -7.56 -2.00 15.84
C LYS A 34 -6.20 -1.78 16.50
N GLU A 35 -5.58 -2.81 17.06
CA GLU A 35 -4.28 -2.69 17.72
C GLU A 35 -3.12 -2.85 16.73
N ILE A 36 -3.40 -3.24 15.50
CA ILE A 36 -2.39 -3.39 14.44
C ILE A 36 -2.65 -2.45 13.25
N ILE A 37 -1.57 -2.18 12.52
CA ILE A 37 -1.54 -1.49 11.23
C ILE A 37 -1.00 -2.47 10.21
N ILE A 38 -1.77 -2.66 9.12
CA ILE A 38 -1.38 -3.47 7.97
C ILE A 38 -1.37 -2.57 6.74
N LYS A 39 -0.21 -2.46 6.08
CA LYS A 39 -0.02 -1.64 4.88
C LYS A 39 0.86 -2.36 3.87
N ALA A 40 0.76 -1.95 2.61
CA ALA A 40 1.74 -2.36 1.60
C ALA A 40 3.13 -1.88 2.04
N ALA A 41 4.13 -2.73 1.85
CA ALA A 41 5.51 -2.34 2.10
C ALA A 41 5.92 -1.27 1.07
N ASP A 42 6.62 -0.24 1.54
CA ASP A 42 7.17 0.82 0.68
C ASP A 42 8.14 0.26 -0.37
N LYS A 43 8.88 -0.78 0.00
CA LYS A 43 9.87 -1.45 -0.86
C LYS A 43 9.51 -2.93 -1.04
N GLY A 44 9.57 -3.38 -2.29
CA GLY A 44 9.56 -4.81 -2.64
C GLY A 44 8.28 -5.55 -2.25
N GLY A 45 7.15 -5.27 -2.92
CA GLY A 45 5.97 -6.14 -3.09
C GLY A 45 5.30 -6.78 -1.86
N GLY A 46 5.78 -6.49 -0.65
CA GLY A 46 5.39 -7.16 0.58
C GLY A 46 4.32 -6.42 1.36
N VAL A 47 4.10 -6.88 2.58
CA VAL A 47 3.16 -6.31 3.55
C VAL A 47 3.90 -6.03 4.84
N VAL A 48 3.66 -4.87 5.43
CA VAL A 48 4.15 -4.50 6.76
C VAL A 48 3.00 -4.66 7.74
N VAL A 49 3.30 -5.33 8.87
CA VAL A 49 2.40 -5.45 10.01
C VAL A 49 3.12 -4.85 11.22
N MET A 50 2.49 -3.88 11.87
CA MET A 50 3.07 -3.22 13.03
C MET A 50 2.00 -2.95 14.10
N ASP A 51 2.42 -2.90 15.36
CA ASP A 51 1.60 -2.38 16.45
C ASP A 51 1.19 -0.93 16.17
N ARG A 52 -0.07 -0.60 16.43
CA ARG A 52 -0.63 0.72 16.11
C ARG A 52 -0.03 1.82 16.98
N HIS A 53 0.18 1.56 18.26
CA HIS A 53 0.74 2.56 19.15
C HIS A 53 2.15 2.95 18.71
N ASN A 54 2.99 1.96 18.44
CA ASN A 54 4.35 2.19 17.93
C ASN A 54 4.33 2.91 16.56
N TYR A 55 3.43 2.54 15.66
CA TYR A 55 3.24 3.25 14.39
C TYR A 55 2.96 4.73 14.60
N ASP A 56 2.00 5.03 15.47
CA ASP A 56 1.57 6.40 15.72
C ASP A 56 2.66 7.23 16.43
N GLU A 57 3.39 6.63 17.37
CA GLU A 57 4.53 7.27 18.04
C GLU A 57 5.66 7.62 17.08
N GLU A 58 6.07 6.67 16.23
CA GLU A 58 7.12 6.90 15.25
C GLU A 58 6.73 7.97 14.23
N ASN A 59 5.47 7.98 13.77
CA ASN A 59 4.98 9.04 12.90
C ASN A 59 5.06 10.42 13.57
N ARG A 60 4.65 10.53 14.84
CA ARG A 60 4.77 11.79 15.59
C ARG A 60 6.23 12.21 15.74
N ARG A 61 7.12 11.27 16.10
CA ARG A 61 8.55 11.51 16.26
C ARG A 61 9.15 12.09 14.98
N LEU A 62 8.90 11.44 13.83
CA LEU A 62 9.39 11.89 12.53
C LEU A 62 8.83 13.25 12.12
N LEU A 63 7.52 13.46 12.23
CA LEU A 63 6.90 14.72 11.81
C LEU A 63 7.20 15.90 12.74
N SER A 64 7.68 15.64 13.95
CA SER A 64 8.14 16.66 14.89
C SER A 64 9.59 17.10 14.67
N ASP A 65 10.35 16.35 13.87
CA ASP A 65 11.74 16.67 13.54
C ASP A 65 11.79 17.81 12.51
N MET A 66 12.02 19.01 13.00
CA MET A 66 12.13 20.23 12.19
C MET A 66 13.54 20.45 11.61
N ASP A 67 14.52 19.65 12.03
CA ASP A 67 15.87 19.67 11.43
C ASP A 67 15.86 18.92 10.09
N THR A 68 15.00 17.90 9.96
CA THR A 68 14.83 17.11 8.73
C THR A 68 13.61 17.51 7.90
N TYR A 69 12.46 17.84 8.51
CA TYR A 69 11.20 18.08 7.81
C TYR A 69 10.69 19.53 7.97
N VAL A 70 9.96 20.02 6.96
CA VAL A 70 9.29 21.32 7.02
C VAL A 70 7.82 21.21 6.64
N LYS A 71 6.96 21.93 7.36
CA LYS A 71 5.52 21.94 7.08
C LYS A 71 5.22 22.78 5.83
N LEU A 72 4.59 22.17 4.84
CA LEU A 72 4.14 22.84 3.63
C LEU A 72 2.79 23.54 3.84
N LYS A 73 2.60 24.68 3.16
CA LYS A 73 1.33 25.45 3.19
C LYS A 73 0.23 24.81 2.36
N GLU A 74 0.60 24.14 1.28
CA GLU A 74 -0.29 23.45 0.35
C GLU A 74 0.39 22.20 -0.20
N ASN A 75 -0.39 21.32 -0.83
CA ASN A 75 0.13 20.10 -1.43
C ASN A 75 0.75 20.41 -2.82
N PRO A 76 2.08 20.26 -3.00
CA PRO A 76 2.74 20.61 -4.25
C PRO A 76 2.69 19.48 -5.30
N SER A 77 2.09 18.32 -5.00
CA SER A 77 2.15 17.15 -5.88
C SER A 77 1.70 17.43 -7.31
N GLN A 78 0.61 18.18 -7.50
CA GLN A 78 0.12 18.47 -8.85
C GLN A 78 1.12 19.32 -9.64
N LYS A 79 1.67 20.37 -9.01
CA LYS A 79 2.69 21.23 -9.62
C LYS A 79 3.91 20.41 -10.06
N PHE A 80 4.42 19.54 -9.18
CA PHE A 80 5.57 18.69 -9.52
C PHE A 80 5.26 17.67 -10.59
N MET A 81 4.03 17.12 -10.63
CA MET A 81 3.60 16.23 -11.69
C MET A 81 3.54 16.92 -13.05
N ASP A 82 3.11 18.18 -13.10
CA ASP A 82 3.06 18.97 -14.33
C ASP A 82 4.49 19.29 -14.81
N GLU A 83 5.37 19.73 -13.91
CA GLU A 83 6.80 19.95 -14.20
C GLU A 83 7.49 18.66 -14.69
N LEU A 84 7.17 17.51 -14.09
CA LEU A 84 7.71 16.21 -14.50
C LEU A 84 7.29 15.85 -15.93
N LYS A 85 6.03 16.07 -16.30
CA LYS A 85 5.53 15.78 -17.66
C LYS A 85 6.20 16.66 -18.71
N GLU A 86 6.35 17.95 -18.40
CA GLU A 86 7.06 18.89 -19.28
C GLU A 86 8.51 18.44 -19.50
N LEU A 87 9.21 18.01 -18.44
CA LEU A 87 10.57 17.46 -18.55
C LEU A 87 10.65 16.16 -19.35
N LEU A 88 9.59 15.35 -19.32
CA LEU A 88 9.51 14.09 -20.05
C LEU A 88 9.04 14.26 -21.51
N ASN A 89 8.75 15.49 -21.95
CA ASN A 89 8.18 15.81 -23.27
C ASN A 89 6.91 14.99 -23.59
N GLU A 90 6.02 14.84 -22.60
CA GLU A 90 4.61 14.45 -22.83
C GLU A 90 3.72 15.68 -23.04
#